data_AF-A0A2V6HGE4-F1
#
_entry.id   AF-A0A2V6HGE4-F1
#
_cell.length_a   1.000
_cell.length_b   1.000
_cell.length_c   1.000
_cell.angle_alpha   90.00
_cell.angle_beta   90.00
_cell.angle_gamma   90.00
#
_symmetry.space_group_name_H-M   'P 1'
#
loop_
_entity.id
_entity.type
_entity.pdbx_description
1 polymer ?
#
loop_
_entity_poly.entity_id
_entity_poly.type
_entity_poly.pdbx_seq_one_letter_code
_entity_poly.pdbx_strand_id
1 'polypeptide(L)'
;EAFSPTDLVATALGTCISTTMGIKAEELGVSLKGMTVDVKKEMSKDAPRRIVGLPSEVHIPLPGNSPHREILEQTALNCPVHKSLPAEINRPTKFFWEG
;
A
#
# COMPACT_ATOMS: atom_id res chain seq x y z
N GLU A 1 0.92 -2.22 24.20
CA GLU A 1 -0.42 -2.04 23.59
C GLU A 1 -0.60 -3.08 22.49
N ALA A 2 -1.84 -3.50 22.22
CA ALA A 2 -2.15 -4.47 21.17
C ALA A 2 -2.86 -3.75 20.00
N PHE A 3 -2.52 -4.12 18.76
CA PHE A 3 -3.17 -3.60 17.55
C PHE A 3 -4.67 -3.88 17.56
N SER A 4 -5.51 -2.91 17.19
CA SER A 4 -6.94 -3.18 17.02
C SER A 4 -7.17 -4.03 15.76
N PRO A 5 -8.29 -4.76 15.67
CA PRO A 5 -8.62 -5.50 14.44
C PRO A 5 -8.64 -4.60 13.18
N THR A 6 -9.02 -3.33 13.32
CA THR A 6 -8.96 -2.36 12.21
C THR A 6 -7.56 -1.87 11.87
N ASP A 7 -6.63 -1.86 12.83
CA ASP A 7 -5.20 -1.66 12.54
C ASP A 7 -4.68 -2.84 11.72
N LEU A 8 -5.04 -4.08 12.08
CA LEU A 8 -4.61 -5.26 11.33
C LEU A 8 -5.11 -5.26 9.88
N VAL A 9 -6.28 -4.69 9.60
CA VAL A 9 -6.75 -4.48 8.22
C VAL A 9 -5.87 -3.47 7.47
N ALA A 10 -5.50 -2.36 8.10
CA ALA A 10 -4.58 -1.38 7.50
C ALA A 10 -3.20 -1.99 7.26
N THR A 11 -2.68 -2.75 8.22
CA THR A 11 -1.43 -3.50 8.10
C THR A 11 -1.51 -4.53 6.97
N ALA A 12 -2.62 -5.26 6.83
CA ALA A 12 -2.80 -6.22 5.75
C ALA A 12 -2.74 -5.58 4.36
N LEU A 13 -3.27 -4.36 4.19
CA LEU A 13 -3.12 -3.60 2.94
C LEU A 13 -1.64 -3.25 2.69
N GLY A 14 -0.95 -2.70 3.69
CA GLY A 14 0.46 -2.31 3.56
C GLY A 14 1.36 -3.50 3.23
N THR A 15 1.20 -4.63 3.94
CA THR A 15 1.98 -5.85 3.69
C THR A 15 1.65 -6.49 2.34
N CYS A 16 0.40 -6.42 1.90
CA CYS A 16 0.02 -6.87 0.56
C CYS A 16 0.73 -6.06 -0.52
N ILE A 17 0.70 -4.72 -0.42
CA ILE A 17 1.41 -3.82 -1.34
C ILE A 17 2.90 -4.15 -1.37
N SER A 18 3.55 -4.21 -0.20
CA SER A 18 4.99 -4.42 -0.14
C SER A 18 5.41 -5.79 -0.68
N THR A 19 4.60 -6.83 -0.42
CA THR A 19 4.89 -8.20 -0.86
C THR A 19 4.75 -8.33 -2.37
N THR A 20 3.64 -7.85 -2.96
CA THR A 20 3.44 -7.98 -4.40
C THR A 20 4.43 -7.13 -5.19
N MET A 21 4.74 -5.92 -4.71
CA MET A 21 5.81 -5.10 -5.30
C MET A 21 7.17 -5.78 -5.22
N GLY A 22 7.51 -6.41 -4.08
CA GLY A 22 8.75 -7.16 -3.92
C GLY A 22 8.88 -8.31 -4.92
N ILE A 23 7.81 -9.10 -5.08
CA ILE A 23 7.75 -10.18 -6.09
C ILE A 23 7.96 -9.62 -7.50
N LYS A 24 7.24 -8.54 -7.86
CA LYS A 24 7.39 -7.92 -9.18
C LYS A 24 8.79 -7.35 -9.40
N ALA A 25 9.39 -6.76 -8.38
CA ALA A 25 10.74 -6.20 -8.47
C ALA A 25 11.80 -7.29 -8.72
N GLU A 26 11.65 -8.46 -8.07
CA GLU A 26 12.50 -9.62 -8.32
C GLU A 26 12.39 -10.10 -9.77
N GLU A 27 11.18 -10.20 -10.32
CA GLU A 27 10.95 -10.53 -11.74
C GLU A 27 11.59 -9.51 -12.70
N LEU A 28 11.66 -8.23 -12.29
CA LEU A 28 12.26 -7.14 -13.06
C LEU A 28 13.77 -6.99 -12.83
N GLY A 29 14.37 -7.78 -11.94
CA GLY A 29 15.80 -7.72 -11.63
C GLY A 29 16.22 -6.47 -10.85
N VAL A 30 15.31 -5.82 -10.13
CA VAL A 30 15.60 -4.62 -9.30
C VAL A 30 15.37 -4.90 -7.82
N SER A 31 16.15 -4.25 -6.96
CA SER A 31 16.01 -4.38 -5.51
C SER A 31 15.15 -3.26 -4.93
N LEU A 32 14.15 -3.62 -4.13
CA LEU A 32 13.35 -2.69 -3.32
C LEU A 32 13.76 -2.71 -1.84
N LYS A 33 14.97 -3.15 -1.52
CA LYS A 33 15.45 -3.19 -0.14
C LYS A 33 15.42 -1.79 0.48
N GLY A 34 14.72 -1.64 1.60
CA GLY A 34 14.53 -0.36 2.28
C GLY A 34 13.22 0.35 1.92
N MET A 35 12.41 -0.21 1.02
CA MET A 35 11.06 0.29 0.75
C MET A 35 10.20 0.24 2.03
N THR A 36 9.44 1.30 2.27
CA THR A 36 8.46 1.37 3.36
C THR A 36 7.06 1.65 2.81
N VAL A 37 6.06 1.20 3.57
CA VAL A 37 4.65 1.47 3.29
C VAL A 37 3.98 1.90 4.58
N ASP A 38 3.47 3.13 4.59
CA ASP A 38 2.75 3.72 5.71
C ASP A 38 1.26 3.78 5.36
N VAL A 39 0.42 3.15 6.19
CA VAL A 39 -1.04 3.13 6.00
C VAL A 39 -1.70 3.76 7.21
N LYS A 40 -2.49 4.81 6.99
CA LYS A 40 -3.31 5.42 8.05
C LYS A 40 -4.73 4.87 7.96
N LYS A 41 -5.37 4.60 9.10
CA LYS A 41 -6.79 4.23 9.16
C LYS A 41 -7.66 5.45 9.47
N GLU A 42 -8.74 5.59 8.73
CA GLU A 42 -9.78 6.58 8.99
C GLU A 42 -11.08 5.85 9.31
N MET A 43 -11.69 6.20 10.45
CA MET A 43 -12.91 5.57 10.94
C MET A 43 -14.11 6.50 10.74
N SER A 44 -15.27 5.92 10.43
CA SER A 44 -16.52 6.66 10.34
C SER A 44 -16.85 7.37 11.67
N LYS A 45 -17.52 8.53 11.57
CA LYS A 45 -18.07 9.25 12.73
C LYS A 45 -19.49 8.78 13.07
N ASP A 46 -20.20 8.26 12.07
CA ASP A 46 -21.52 7.65 12.15
C ASP A 46 -21.48 6.18 12.57
N ALA A 47 -22.62 5.71 13.09
CA ALA A 47 -22.86 4.31 13.40
C ALA A 47 -23.47 3.58 12.18
N PRO A 48 -23.05 2.33 11.89
CA PRO A 48 -22.03 1.57 12.60
C PRO A 48 -20.61 2.06 12.30
N ARG A 49 -19.75 2.05 13.34
CA ARG A 49 -18.35 2.44 13.25
C ARG A 49 -17.58 1.46 12.36
N ARG A 50 -16.99 1.96 11.27
CA ARG A 50 -16.26 1.16 10.27
C ARG A 50 -15.08 1.92 9.68
N ILE A 51 -14.20 1.21 8.98
CA ILE A 51 -13.13 1.86 8.20
C ILE A 51 -13.77 2.56 7.00
N VAL A 52 -13.45 3.83 6.82
CA VAL A 52 -13.89 4.63 5.66
C VAL A 52 -12.73 5.07 4.78
N GLY A 53 -11.51 5.02 5.32
CA GLY A 53 -10.31 5.38 4.57
C GLY A 53 -9.08 4.60 5.00
N LEU A 54 -8.23 4.31 4.01
CA LEU A 54 -6.91 3.70 4.14
C LEU A 54 -5.88 4.42 3.25
N PRO A 55 -5.67 5.74 3.40
CA PRO A 55 -4.64 6.44 2.66
C PRO A 55 -3.27 5.82 2.95
N SER A 56 -2.52 5.57 1.88
CA SER A 56 -1.24 4.87 1.91
C SER A 56 -0.14 5.74 1.28
N GLU A 57 1.05 5.68 1.86
CA GLU A 57 2.28 6.31 1.36
C GLU A 57 3.31 5.20 1.14
N VAL A 58 3.82 5.09 -0.08
CA VAL A 58 4.80 4.07 -0.49
C VAL A 58 6.11 4.77 -0.83
N HIS A 59 7.14 4.53 -0.05
CA HIS A 59 8.47 5.11 -0.24
C HIS A 59 9.38 4.09 -0.92
N ILE A 60 9.75 4.38 -2.16
CA ILE A 60 10.44 3.48 -3.08
C ILE A 60 11.90 3.92 -3.17
N PRO A 61 12.88 3.05 -2.83
CA PRO A 61 14.30 3.38 -2.82
C PRO A 61 14.92 3.27 -4.23
N LEU A 62 14.23 3.81 -5.23
CA LEU A 62 14.64 3.85 -6.62
C LEU A 62 14.47 5.27 -7.17
N PRO A 63 15.23 5.67 -8.19
CA PRO A 63 15.13 7.01 -8.75
C PRO A 63 13.78 7.20 -9.46
N GLY A 64 13.25 8.42 -9.41
CA GLY A 64 11.92 8.75 -9.96
C GLY A 64 11.79 8.60 -11.49
N ASN A 65 12.91 8.46 -12.21
CA ASN A 65 12.97 8.17 -13.64
C ASN A 65 13.14 6.66 -13.94
N SER A 66 12.95 5.79 -12.93
CA SER A 66 13.02 4.34 -13.11
C SER A 66 12.13 3.89 -14.27
N PRO A 67 12.64 3.07 -15.21
CA PRO A 67 11.82 2.52 -16.30
C PRO A 67 10.72 1.59 -15.78
N HIS A 68 10.83 1.12 -14.54
CA HIS A 68 9.86 0.23 -13.90
C HIS A 68 8.80 0.96 -13.09
N ARG A 69 8.77 2.29 -13.14
CA ARG A 69 7.87 3.10 -12.31
C ARG A 69 6.40 2.71 -12.47
N GLU A 70 5.91 2.73 -13.69
CA GLU A 70 4.50 2.45 -13.96
C GLU A 70 4.10 1.04 -13.52
N ILE A 71 4.90 0.02 -13.86
CA ILE A 71 4.59 -1.37 -13.50
C ILE A 71 4.62 -1.62 -11.99
N LEU A 72 5.51 -0.96 -11.25
CA LEU A 72 5.59 -1.07 -9.79
C LEU A 72 4.41 -0.35 -9.10
N GLU A 73 4.07 0.87 -9.54
CA GLU A 73 2.90 1.60 -9.02
C GLU A 73 1.60 0.82 -9.31
N GLN A 74 1.45 0.28 -10.52
CA GLN A 74 0.31 -0.57 -10.86
C GLN A 74 0.27 -1.85 -10.02
N THR A 75 1.41 -2.46 -9.73
CA THR A 75 1.46 -3.67 -8.87
C THR A 75 0.96 -3.39 -7.45
N ALA A 76 1.30 -2.23 -6.89
CA ALA A 76 0.78 -1.79 -5.59
C ALA A 76 -0.74 -1.61 -5.60
N LEU A 77 -1.25 -0.87 -6.60
CA LEU A 77 -2.69 -0.56 -6.75
C LEU A 77 -3.54 -1.79 -7.11
N ASN A 78 -2.90 -2.88 -7.56
CA ASN A 78 -3.57 -4.11 -7.95
C ASN A 78 -3.26 -5.30 -7.03
N CYS A 79 -2.68 -5.07 -5.85
CA CYS A 79 -2.45 -6.14 -4.88
C CYS A 79 -3.80 -6.81 -4.46
N PRO A 80 -3.81 -8.11 -4.10
CA PRO A 80 -5.04 -8.84 -3.76
C PRO A 80 -5.93 -8.17 -2.71
N VAL A 81 -5.35 -7.61 -1.64
CA VAL A 81 -6.09 -6.88 -0.59
C VAL A 81 -6.71 -5.59 -1.15
N HIS A 82 -5.98 -4.82 -1.96
CA HIS A 82 -6.51 -3.62 -2.61
C HIS A 82 -7.73 -3.94 -3.50
N LYS A 83 -7.76 -5.12 -4.12
CA LYS A 83 -8.88 -5.63 -4.94
C LYS A 83 -10.00 -6.29 -4.14
N SER A 84 -9.76 -6.62 -2.89
CA SER A 84 -10.75 -7.24 -2.00
C SER A 84 -11.49 -6.21 -1.13
N LEU A 85 -10.97 -4.98 -1.00
CA LEU A 85 -11.61 -3.91 -0.26
C LEU A 85 -12.81 -3.32 -1.04
N PRO A 86 -13.96 -3.06 -0.39
CA PRO A 86 -15.12 -2.41 -1.02
C PRO A 86 -14.78 -1.05 -1.61
N ALA A 87 -15.43 -0.65 -2.71
CA ALA A 87 -15.12 0.60 -3.42
C ALA A 87 -15.37 1.86 -2.57
N GLU A 88 -16.23 1.76 -1.55
CA GLU A 88 -16.57 2.84 -0.63
C GLU A 88 -15.44 3.18 0.35
N ILE A 89 -14.47 2.27 0.56
CA ILE A 89 -13.30 2.57 1.38
C ILE A 89 -12.31 3.37 0.53
N ASN A 90 -12.18 4.67 0.85
CA ASN A 90 -11.27 5.58 0.19
C ASN A 90 -9.81 5.19 0.47
N ARG A 91 -9.06 4.80 -0.55
CA ARG A 91 -7.69 4.27 -0.41
C ARG A 91 -6.72 4.93 -1.38
N PRO A 92 -6.53 6.26 -1.30
CA PRO A 92 -5.55 6.92 -2.14
C PRO A 92 -4.15 6.42 -1.78
N THR A 93 -3.37 6.07 -2.79
CA THR A 93 -1.97 5.64 -2.61
C THR A 93 -1.06 6.68 -3.24
N LYS A 94 -0.12 7.22 -2.47
CA LYS A 94 0.92 8.13 -2.95
C LYS A 94 2.24 7.39 -3.04
N PHE A 95 3.00 7.67 -4.08
CA PHE A 95 4.31 7.07 -4.33
C PHE A 95 5.40 8.13 -4.25
N PHE A 96 6.42 7.86 -3.44
CA PHE A 96 7.61 8.68 -3.29
C PHE A 96 8.80 7.88 -3.81
N TRP A 97 9.51 8.42 -4.80
CA TRP A 97 10.67 7.78 -5.41
C TRP A 97 11.93 8.52 -4.93
N GLU A 98 12.69 7.89 -4.05
CA GLU A 98 13.70 8.54 -3.20
C GLU A 98 15.12 7.96 -3.38
N GLY A 99 15.36 7.23 -4.47
CA GLY A 99 16.67 6.65 -4.81
C GLY A 99 17.56 7.51 -5.71
#